data_AF-A0A0N0MGZ4-F1
#
_entry.id   AF-A0A0N0MGZ4-F1
#
_cell.length_a   1.000
_cell.length_b   1.000
_cell.length_c   1.000
_cell.angle_alpha   90.00
_cell.angle_beta   90.00
_cell.angle_gamma   90.00
#
_symmetry.space_group_name_H-M   'P 1'
#
loop_
_entity.id
_entity.type
_entity.pdbx_description
1 polymer ?
#
loop_
_entity_poly.entity_id
_entity_poly.type
_entity_poly.pdbx_seq_one_letter_code
_entity_poly.pdbx_strand_id
1 'polypeptide(L)' 'MANIGSFKKVGEGFEGEIVTLALQARNVRLVAETNRANDNAPNYRVYLGRIDYVESGIMRSG' A
#
# COMPACT_ATOMS: atom_id res chain seq x y z
N MET A 1 -15.16 4.34 0.21
CA MET A 1 -14.01 4.06 -0.68
C MET A 1 -13.41 5.39 -1.06
N ALA A 2 -12.17 5.67 -0.68
CA ALA A 2 -11.51 6.95 -1.00
C ALA A 2 -10.69 6.77 -2.28
N ASN A 3 -11.05 7.49 -3.34
CA ASN A 3 -10.31 7.47 -4.60
C ASN A 3 -9.08 8.38 -4.45
N ILE A 4 -7.89 7.81 -4.62
CA ILE A 4 -6.58 8.49 -4.41
C ILE A 4 -6.03 9.14 -5.68
N GLY A 5 -6.75 9.02 -6.78
CA GLY A 5 -6.32 9.44 -8.11
C GLY A 5 -7.04 8.64 -9.20
N SER A 6 -6.76 9.01 -10.45
CA SER A 6 -7.32 8.40 -11.65
C SER A 6 -6.21 8.04 -12.61
N PHE A 7 -6.17 6.79 -13.09
CA PHE A 7 -5.14 6.30 -14.01
C PHE A 7 -5.75 5.60 -15.22
N LYS A 8 -5.07 5.69 -16.36
CA LYS A 8 -5.37 4.95 -17.60
C LYS A 8 -4.20 4.03 -17.96
N LYS A 9 -4.51 2.89 -18.59
CA LYS A 9 -3.48 1.97 -19.11
C LYS A 9 -2.84 2.54 -20.37
N VAL A 10 -1.51 2.49 -20.46
CA VAL A 10 -0.74 2.93 -21.62
C VAL A 10 0.40 1.92 -21.87
N GLY A 11 0.31 1.14 -22.94
CA GLY A 11 1.24 0.05 -23.23
C GLY A 11 1.25 -1.00 -22.11
N GLU A 12 2.43 -1.28 -21.55
CA GLU A 12 2.60 -2.16 -20.38
C GLU A 12 2.46 -1.42 -19.04
N GLY A 13 2.25 -0.10 -19.04
CA GLY A 13 2.18 0.74 -17.84
C GLY A 13 0.84 1.45 -17.63
N PHE A 14 0.84 2.38 -16.66
CA PHE A 14 -0.30 3.26 -16.33
C PHE A 14 0.17 4.70 -16.20
N GLU A 15 -0.66 5.64 -16.66
CA GLU A 15 -0.44 7.09 -16.58
C GLU A 15 -1.68 7.74 -15.99
N GLY A 16 -1.55 8.79 -15.16
CA GLY A 16 -2.70 9.35 -14.48
C GLY A 16 -2.40 10.48 -13.52
N GLU A 17 -3.44 10.95 -12.86
CA GLU A 17 -3.39 12.01 -11.85
C GLU A 17 -3.50 11.41 -10.45
N ILE A 18 -2.56 11.78 -9.58
CA ILE A 18 -2.65 11.54 -8.14
C ILE A 18 -3.16 12.81 -7.49
N VAL A 19 -4.37 12.78 -6.93
CA VAL A 19 -4.85 13.86 -6.06
C VAL A 19 -4.23 13.61 -4.69
N THR A 20 -3.36 14.52 -4.28
CA THR A 20 -2.35 14.31 -3.23
C THR A 20 -2.91 13.59 -1.99
N LEU A 21 -2.50 12.33 -1.79
CA LEU A 21 -2.71 11.61 -0.54
C LEU A 21 -1.75 12.17 0.52
N ALA A 22 -2.14 13.24 1.21
CA ALA A 22 -1.34 13.79 2.31
C ALA A 22 -1.42 12.86 3.54
N LEU A 23 -0.65 11.76 3.53
CA LEU A 23 -0.49 10.87 4.68
C LEU A 23 0.71 11.33 5.52
N GLN A 24 0.47 12.26 6.44
CA GLN A 24 1.51 12.70 7.37
C GLN A 24 1.53 11.79 8.61
N ALA A 25 2.25 10.67 8.51
CA ALA A 25 2.34 9.65 9.56
C ALA A 25 3.73 9.61 10.19
N ARG A 26 3.80 9.67 11.52
CA ARG A 26 5.05 9.56 12.31
C ARG A 26 5.22 8.13 12.82
N ASN A 27 6.46 7.65 12.91
CA ASN A 27 6.81 6.29 13.36
C ASN A 27 6.31 5.18 12.42
N VAL A 28 6.46 5.39 11.11
CA VAL A 28 6.23 4.36 10.10
C VAL A 28 7.45 3.44 10.02
N ARG A 29 7.24 2.12 9.98
CA ARG A 29 8.29 1.14 9.73
C ARG A 29 7.91 0.19 8.61
N LEU A 30 8.83 -0.04 7.68
CA LEU A 30 8.74 -1.10 6.70
C LEU A 30 9.52 -2.30 7.24
N VAL A 31 8.86 -3.46 7.31
CA VAL A 31 9.46 -4.70 7.83
C VAL A 31 9.36 -5.76 6.74
N ALA A 32 10.47 -6.41 6.41
CA ALA A 32 10.46 -7.49 5.42
C ALA A 32 9.56 -8.63 5.90
N GLU A 33 8.73 -9.15 5.00
CA GLU A 33 7.97 -10.36 5.27
C GLU A 33 8.89 -11.58 5.13
N THR A 34 9.15 -12.23 6.26
CA THR A 34 10.02 -13.40 6.34
C THR A 34 9.23 -14.71 6.21
N ASN A 35 7.91 -14.66 6.39
CA ASN A 35 7.02 -15.80 6.30
C ASN A 35 5.96 -15.56 5.20
N ARG A 36 6.39 -15.67 3.94
CA ARG A 36 5.53 -15.47 2.78
C ARG A 36 4.63 -16.69 2.59
N ALA A 37 3.32 -16.49 2.69
CA ALA A 37 2.34 -17.56 2.54
C ALA A 37 2.21 -18.08 1.08
N ASN A 38 2.54 -17.25 0.09
CA ASN A 38 2.58 -17.60 -1.33
C ASN A 38 3.38 -16.54 -2.13
N ASP A 39 3.59 -16.76 -3.41
CA ASP A 39 4.36 -15.84 -4.29
C ASP A 39 3.70 -14.48 -4.48
N ASN A 40 2.38 -14.39 -4.27
CA ASN A 40 1.62 -13.13 -4.31
C ASN A 40 1.64 -12.40 -2.96
N ALA A 41 2.22 -12.98 -1.91
CA ALA A 41 2.29 -12.35 -0.61
C ALA A 41 3.23 -11.13 -0.64
N PRO A 42 2.90 -10.04 0.06
CA PRO A 42 3.71 -8.82 0.09
C PRO A 42 5.16 -9.11 0.51
N ASN A 43 6.13 -8.42 -0.09
CA ASN A 43 7.53 -8.53 0.30
C ASN A 43 7.85 -7.74 1.59
N TYR A 44 7.05 -6.72 1.89
CA TYR A 44 7.19 -5.87 3.05
C TYR A 44 5.83 -5.55 3.65
N ARG A 45 5.80 -5.38 4.98
CA ARG A 45 4.67 -4.88 5.73
C ARG A 45 4.94 -3.47 6.24
N VAL A 46 3.90 -2.65 6.27
CA VAL A 46 3.96 -1.27 6.75
C VAL A 46 3.28 -1.20 8.11
N TYR A 47 4.02 -0.72 9.11
CA TYR A 47 3.51 -0.50 10.46
C TYR A 47 3.44 0.98 10.79
N LEU A 48 2.36 1.41 11.44
CA LEU A 48 2.31 2.69 12.17
C LEU A 48 2.31 2.41 13.67
N GLY A 49 3.45 2.67 14.32
CA GLY A 49 3.64 2.23 15.71
C GLY A 49 3.56 0.71 15.82
N ARG A 50 2.51 0.19 16.47
CA ARG A 50 2.27 -1.26 16.65
C ARG A 50 1.22 -1.84 15.70
N ILE A 51 0.61 -1.01 14.85
CA ILE A 51 -0.49 -1.43 13.97
C ILE A 51 0.07 -1.81 12.61
N ASP A 52 -0.19 -3.04 12.18
CA ASP A 52 0.02 -3.50 10.79
C ASP A 52 -1.11 -2.96 9.91
N TYR A 53 -0.77 -2.14 8.91
CA TYR A 53 -1.76 -1.50 8.03
C TYR A 53 -2.46 -2.47 7.06
N VAL A 54 -1.84 -3.61 6.77
CA VAL A 54 -2.41 -4.66 5.92
C VAL A 54 -3.41 -5.49 6.72
N GLU A 55 -3.06 -5.84 7.96
CA GLU A 55 -3.93 -6.59 8.85
C GLU A 55 -5.14 -5.76 9.30
N SER A 56 -4.94 -4.47 9.58
CA SER A 56 -6.01 -3.57 10.00
C SER A 56 -7.03 -3.24 8.89
N GLY A 57 -6.85 -3.75 7.67
CA GLY A 57 -7.76 -3.55 6.54
C GLY A 57 -7.71 -2.15 5.93
N ILE A 58 -6.76 -1.31 6.35
CA ILE A 58 -6.63 0.08 5.87
C ILE A 58 -6.02 0.11 4.46
N MET A 59 -5.12 -0.82 4.15
CA MET A 59 -4.43 -0.93 2.86
C MET A 59 -4.57 -2.31 2.21
N ARG A 60 -5.78 -2.87 2.15
CA ARG A 60 -6.05 -4.06 1.34
C ARG A 60 -6.54 -3.64 -0.05
N SER A 61 -5.83 -4.02 -1.11
CA SER A 61 -6.42 -4.08 -2.45
C SER A 61 -7.34 -5.30 -2.51
N GLY A 62 -8.60 -5.08 -2.91
CA GLY A 62 -9.53 -6.18 -3.24
C GLY A 62 -9.13 -6.90 -4.52
#